data_AF-A0A9D1E3H0-F1
#
_entry.id   AF-A0A9D1E3H0-F1
#
_cell.length_a   1.000
_cell.length_b   1.000
_cell.length_c   1.000
_cell.angle_alpha   90.00
_cell.angle_beta   90.00
_cell.angle_gamma   90.00
#
_symmetry.space_group_name_H-M   'P 1'
#
loop_
_entity.id
_entity.type
_entity.pdbx_description
1 polymer ?
#
loop_
_entity_poly.entity_id
_entity_poly.type
_entity_poly.pdbx_seq_one_letter_code
_entity_poly.pdbx_strand_id
1 'polypeptide(L)'
;MKRLEKFFDILGEIIAVLMVVIYIVALANAQVGFLSSVPVVEKIINIAIHYGSLLLVAVVGLEAMSKRNIVFRIIFYVCLAVIVIFLFFPGTYENLMGLIS
;
A
#
# COMPACT_ATOMS: atom_id res chain seq x y z
N MET A 1 -3.54 -24.21 5.20
CA MET A 1 -3.70 -22.76 5.50
C MET A 1 -2.66 -22.22 6.48
N LYS A 2 -2.31 -22.91 7.58
CA LYS A 2 -1.32 -22.42 8.58
C LYS A 2 0.06 -21.98 8.02
N ARG A 3 0.54 -22.61 6.95
CA ARG A 3 1.82 -22.25 6.31
C ARG A 3 1.75 -20.94 5.51
N LEU A 4 0.61 -20.66 4.87
CA LEU A 4 0.36 -19.41 4.14
C LEU A 4 0.19 -18.24 5.10
N GLU A 5 -0.53 -18.46 6.19
CA GLU A 5 -0.70 -17.48 7.27
C GLU A 5 0.66 -17.02 7.82
N LYS A 6 1.54 -17.96 8.18
CA LYS A 6 2.89 -17.64 8.64
C LYS A 6 3.75 -16.93 7.58
N PHE A 7 3.50 -17.17 6.30
CA PHE A 7 4.21 -16.49 5.22
C PHE A 7 3.76 -15.03 5.08
N PHE A 8 2.45 -14.77 5.14
CA PHE A 8 1.90 -13.41 5.10
C PHE A 8 2.26 -12.59 6.34
N ASP A 9 2.32 -13.23 7.51
CA ASP A 9 2.75 -12.63 8.78
C ASP A 9 4.20 -12.10 8.66
N ILE A 10 5.15 -12.97 8.29
CA ILE A 10 6.56 -12.59 8.09
C ILE A 10 6.71 -11.52 7.00
N LEU A 11 6.00 -11.67 5.86
CA LEU A 11 6.05 -10.66 4.80
C LEU A 11 5.49 -9.31 5.27
N GLY A 12 4.38 -9.33 6.00
CA GLY A 12 3.74 -8.14 6.53
C GLY A 12 4.66 -7.37 7.47
N GLU A 13 5.31 -8.07 8.39
CA GLU A 13 6.32 -7.49 9.30
C GLU A 13 7.48 -6.87 8.53
N ILE A 14 8.06 -7.58 7.56
CA ILE A 14 9.19 -7.07 6.77
C ILE A 14 8.79 -5.82 5.98
N ILE A 15 7.64 -5.85 5.30
CA ILE A 15 7.14 -4.71 4.53
C ILE A 15 6.86 -3.54 5.47
N ALA A 16 6.32 -3.78 6.68
CA ALA A 16 6.06 -2.73 7.66
C ALA A 16 7.33 -2.02 8.12
N VAL A 17 8.37 -2.78 8.49
CA VAL A 17 9.66 -2.21 8.89
C VAL A 17 10.28 -1.41 7.74
N LEU A 18 10.23 -1.95 6.52
CA LEU A 18 10.76 -1.28 5.33
C LEU A 18 10.01 0.02 5.03
N MET A 19 8.67 0.02 5.13
CA MET A 19 7.86 1.22 4.94
C MET A 19 8.15 2.29 5.99
N VAL A 20 8.36 1.92 7.26
CA VAL A 20 8.75 2.87 8.31
C VAL A 20 10.05 3.59 7.95
N VAL A 21 11.05 2.86 7.46
CA VAL A 21 12.32 3.46 7.02
C VAL A 21 12.09 4.41 5.84
N ILE A 22 11.30 4.00 4.84
CA ILE A 22 10.95 4.86 3.69
C ILE A 22 10.26 6.14 4.16
N TYR A 23 9.29 6.04 5.07
CA TYR A 23 8.59 7.20 5.61
C TYR A 23 9.54 8.15 6.35
N ILE A 24 10.45 7.63 7.17
CA ILE A 24 11.45 8.46 7.87
C ILE A 24 12.29 9.24 6.85
N VAL A 25 12.80 8.55 5.82
CA VAL A 25 13.63 9.19 4.77
C VAL A 25 12.82 10.23 4.00
N ALA A 26 11.58 9.92 3.64
CA ALA A 26 10.71 10.83 2.90
C ALA A 26 10.33 12.07 3.70
N LEU A 27 9.99 11.91 4.99
CA LEU A 27 9.67 13.02 5.89
C LEU A 27 10.89 13.89 6.18
N ALA A 28 12.06 13.28 6.37
CA ALA A 28 13.31 14.01 6.50
C ALA A 28 13.62 14.79 5.21
N ASN A 29 13.40 14.18 4.04
CA ASN A 29 13.59 14.85 2.76
C ASN A 29 12.61 16.01 2.56
N ALA A 30 11.36 15.88 3.00
CA ALA A 30 10.38 16.95 2.94
C ALA A 30 10.79 18.19 3.76
N GLN A 31 11.59 18.02 4.82
CA GLN A 31 12.10 19.14 5.63
C GLN A 31 13.39 19.75 5.09
N VAL A 32 14.34 18.93 4.62
CA VAL A 32 15.72 19.37 4.33
C VAL A 32 16.04 19.37 2.82
N GLY A 33 15.24 18.71 1.99
CA GLY A 33 15.39 18.66 0.54
C GLY A 33 16.64 17.92 0.03
N PHE A 34 17.22 17.03 0.83
CA PHE A 34 18.52 16.40 0.50
C PHE A 34 18.48 15.43 -0.70
N LEU A 35 17.31 14.89 -1.06
CA LEU A 35 17.14 14.02 -2.22
C LEU A 35 16.87 14.77 -3.52
N SER A 36 16.65 16.09 -3.48
CA SER A 36 16.44 16.89 -4.70
C SER A 36 17.65 16.85 -5.64
N SER A 37 18.84 16.59 -5.08
CA SER A 37 20.08 16.38 -5.84
C SER A 37 20.18 14.99 -6.48
N VAL A 38 19.27 14.06 -6.15
CA VAL A 38 19.26 12.67 -6.65
C VAL A 38 17.85 12.27 -7.10
N PRO A 39 17.39 12.74 -8.29
CA PRO A 39 16.00 12.61 -8.74
C PRO A 39 15.51 11.15 -8.85
N VAL A 40 16.42 10.22 -9.14
CA VAL A 40 16.11 8.79 -9.25
C VAL A 40 15.69 8.21 -7.90
N VAL A 41 16.42 8.55 -6.82
CA VAL A 41 16.13 8.04 -5.47
C VAL A 41 14.84 8.66 -4.95
N GLU A 42 14.62 9.96 -5.19
CA GLU A 42 13.38 10.64 -4.85
C GLU A 42 12.17 10.00 -5.54
N LYS A 43 12.27 9.69 -6.84
CA LYS A 43 11.19 9.01 -7.58
C LYS A 43 10.89 7.62 -7.02
N ILE A 44 11.93 6.84 -6.68
CA ILE A 44 11.76 5.50 -6.09
C ILE A 44 11.03 5.60 -4.75
N ILE A 45 11.42 6.55 -3.88
CA ILE A 45 10.78 6.75 -2.59
C ILE A 45 9.32 7.16 -2.76
N ASN A 46 9.02 8.08 -3.67
CA ASN A 46 7.64 8.51 -3.93
C ASN A 46 6.76 7.37 -4.43
N ILE A 47 7.26 6.53 -5.35
CA ILE A 47 6.57 5.31 -5.81
C ILE A 47 6.37 4.35 -4.63
N ALA A 48 7.40 4.15 -3.81
CA ALA A 48 7.35 3.21 -2.71
C ALA A 48 6.38 3.64 -1.60
N ILE A 49 6.25 4.95 -1.31
CA ILE A 49 5.20 5.45 -0.40
C ILE A 49 3.81 5.19 -0.98
N HIS A 50 3.62 5.52 -2.26
CA HIS A 50 2.32 5.47 -2.91
C HIS A 50 1.80 4.03 -3.05
N TYR A 51 2.63 3.09 -3.52
CA TYR A 51 2.22 1.70 -3.75
C TYR A 51 2.57 0.77 -2.59
N GLY A 52 3.65 1.05 -1.85
CA GLY A 52 4.11 0.21 -0.73
C GLY A 52 3.13 0.23 0.45
N SER A 53 2.46 1.36 0.69
CA SER A 53 1.39 1.44 1.69
C SER A 53 0.21 0.54 1.34
N LEU A 54 -0.17 0.48 0.06
CA LEU A 54 -1.21 -0.43 -0.42
C LEU A 54 -0.79 -1.90 -0.30
N LEU A 55 0.46 -2.20 -0.68
CA LEU A 55 1.04 -3.54 -0.53
C LEU A 55 0.99 -3.99 0.94
N LEU A 56 1.36 -3.11 1.88
CA LEU A 56 1.30 -3.37 3.31
C LEU A 56 -0.12 -3.68 3.78
N VAL A 57 -1.09 -2.83 3.41
CA VAL A 57 -2.52 -3.04 3.76
C VAL A 57 -3.03 -4.34 3.17
N ALA A 58 -2.65 -4.68 1.93
CA ALA A 58 -3.04 -5.93 1.31
C ALA A 58 -2.49 -7.14 2.07
N VAL A 59 -1.19 -7.17 2.37
CA VAL A 59 -0.52 -8.30 3.02
C VAL A 59 -1.00 -8.49 4.46
N VAL A 60 -0.94 -7.44 5.28
CA VAL A 60 -1.34 -7.50 6.70
C VAL A 60 -2.85 -7.69 6.82
N GLY A 61 -3.64 -7.05 5.96
CA GLY A 61 -5.10 -7.23 5.94
C GLY A 61 -5.51 -8.64 5.52
N LEU A 62 -4.83 -9.24 4.54
CA LEU A 62 -5.05 -10.63 4.13
C LEU A 62 -4.75 -11.61 5.28
N GLU A 63 -3.65 -11.38 5.99
CA GLU A 63 -3.26 -12.17 7.16
C GLU A 63 -4.29 -12.05 8.29
N ALA A 64 -4.64 -10.82 8.67
CA ALA A 64 -5.62 -10.54 9.73
C ALA A 64 -7.00 -11.13 9.41
N MET A 65 -7.44 -11.04 8.16
CA MET A 65 -8.75 -11.56 7.73
C MET A 65 -8.76 -13.08 7.56
N SER A 66 -7.59 -13.72 7.39
CA SER A 66 -7.50 -15.18 7.34
C SER A 66 -7.87 -15.85 8.66
N LYS A 67 -7.80 -15.12 9.77
CA LYS A 67 -8.14 -15.57 11.13
C LYS A 67 -9.61 -15.27 11.51
N ARG A 68 -10.38 -14.60 10.64
CA ARG A 68 -11.73 -14.09 10.92
C ARG A 68 -12.83 -14.84 10.16
N ASN A 69 -14.09 -14.52 10.49
CA ASN A 69 -15.26 -15.10 9.86
C ASN A 69 -15.32 -14.76 8.36
N ILE A 70 -15.89 -15.66 7.56
CA ILE A 70 -15.92 -15.59 6.10
C ILE A 70 -16.58 -14.32 5.56
N VAL A 71 -17.59 -13.79 6.28
CA VAL A 71 -18.28 -12.53 5.92
C VAL A 71 -17.30 -11.34 5.91
N PHE A 72 -16.51 -11.18 6.98
CA PHE A 72 -15.51 -10.10 7.04
C PHE A 72 -14.42 -10.25 5.98
N ARG A 73 -14.06 -11.50 5.66
CA ARG A 73 -13.07 -11.80 4.64
C ARG A 73 -13.54 -11.37 3.24
N ILE A 74 -14.80 -11.66 2.90
CA ILE A 74 -15.41 -11.25 1.63
C ILE A 74 -15.47 -9.73 1.53
N ILE A 75 -15.94 -9.05 2.59
CA ILE A 75 -15.99 -7.58 2.63
C ILE A 75 -14.60 -6.99 2.37
N PHE A 76 -13.58 -7.51 3.06
CA PHE A 76 -12.21 -7.05 2.87
C PHE A 76 -11.72 -7.26 1.43
N TYR A 77 -12.00 -8.41 0.81
CA TYR A 77 -11.60 -8.67 -0.59
C TYR A 77 -12.28 -7.73 -1.57
N VAL A 78 -13.57 -7.42 -1.36
CA VAL A 78 -14.29 -6.46 -2.19
C VAL A 78 -13.67 -5.07 -2.03
N CYS A 79 -13.43 -4.60 -0.80
CA CYS A 79 -12.78 -3.31 -0.56
C CYS A 79 -11.39 -3.23 -1.20
N LEU A 80 -10.56 -4.28 -1.04
CA LEU A 80 -9.23 -4.33 -1.63
C LEU A 80 -9.30 -4.28 -3.16
N ALA A 81 -10.19 -5.06 -3.77
CA ALA A 81 -10.39 -5.07 -5.22
C ALA A 81 -10.83 -3.70 -5.73
N VAL A 82 -11.75 -3.04 -5.03
CA VAL A 82 -12.20 -1.69 -5.35
C VAL A 82 -11.03 -0.69 -5.32
N ILE A 83 -10.18 -0.73 -4.28
CA ILE A 83 -9.00 0.14 -4.19
C ILE A 83 -8.04 -0.11 -5.36
N VAL A 84 -7.78 -1.37 -5.70
CA VAL A 84 -6.90 -1.74 -6.83
C VAL A 84 -7.49 -1.23 -8.15
N ILE A 85 -8.79 -1.41 -8.38
CA ILE A 85 -9.44 -0.88 -9.59
C ILE A 85 -9.29 0.64 -9.65
N PHE A 86 -9.55 1.36 -8.56
CA PHE A 86 -9.41 2.82 -8.57
C PHE A 86 -7.97 3.31 -8.76
N LEU A 87 -6.98 2.58 -8.24
CA LEU A 87 -5.57 2.96 -8.37
C LEU A 87 -5.03 2.71 -9.79
N PHE A 88 -5.48 1.64 -10.45
CA PHE A 88 -4.96 1.23 -11.76
C PHE A 88 -5.79 1.73 -12.95
N PHE A 89 -7.03 2.20 -12.71
CA PHE A 89 -7.90 2.75 -13.74
C PHE A 89 -8.15 4.25 -13.48
N PRO A 90 -7.31 5.15 -14.01
CA PRO A 90 -7.40 6.60 -13.73
C PRO A 90 -8.74 7.22 -14.18
N GLY A 91 -9.32 6.72 -15.27
CA GLY A 91 -10.64 7.17 -15.75
C GLY A 91 -11.80 6.85 -14.80
N THR A 92 -11.65 5.90 -13.87
CA THR A 92 -12.66 5.61 -12.84
C THR A 92 -12.57 6.60 -11.68
N TYR A 93 -11.36 7.09 -11.38
CA TYR A 93 -11.12 8.15 -10.38
C TYR A 93 -11.66 9.50 -10.86
N GLU A 94 -11.42 9.84 -12.13
CA GLU A 94 -11.97 11.03 -12.78
C GLU A 94 -13.51 11.01 -12.85
N ASN A 95 -14.11 9.83 -13.12
CA ASN A 95 -15.57 9.64 -13.08
C ASN A 95 -16.16 9.75 -11.67
N LEU A 96 -15.51 9.16 -10.65
CA LEU A 96 -15.97 9.27 -9.25
C LEU A 96 -15.90 10.70 -8.71
N MET A 97 -14.85 11.44 -9.07
CA MET A 97 -14.66 12.84 -8.68
C MET A 97 -15.50 13.81 -9.52
N GLY A 98 -16.27 13.32 -10.51
CA GLY A 98 -17.11 14.13 -11.38
C GLY A 98 -16.30 15.09 -12.28
N LEU A 99 -15.06 14.76 -12.62
CA LEU A 99 -14.16 15.59 -13.42
C LEU A 99 -14.27 15.35 -14.93
N ILE A 100 -15.12 14.42 -15.36
CA ILE A 100 -15.48 14.24 -16.77
C ILE A 100 -16.91 14.73 -16.97
N SER A 101 -17.02 15.86 -17.68
CA SER A 101 -18.22 16.34 -18.36
C SER A 101 -18.13 16.02 -19.84
#